data_AF-A0A378BHX9-F1
#
_entry.id   AF-A0A378BHX9-F1
#
_cell.length_a   1.000
_cell.length_b   1.000
_cell.length_c   1.000
_cell.angle_alpha   90.00
_cell.angle_beta   90.00
_cell.angle_gamma   90.00
#
_symmetry.space_group_name_H-M   'P 1'
#
loop_
_entity.id
_entity.type
_entity.pdbx_description
1 polymer ?
#
loop_
_entity_poly.entity_id
_entity_poly.type
_entity_poly.pdbx_seq_one_letter_code
_entity_poly.pdbx_strand_id
1 'polypeptide(L)' 'MLKLVKYAFAMGNAADSIKAIAGYATDDNNHDGALNVIQAVLDNTPPFNA' A
#
# COMPACT_ATOMS: atom_id res chain seq x y z
N MET A 1 11.92 -4.60 4.14
CA MET A 1 10.60 -4.66 4.82
C MET A 1 9.51 -5.18 3.87
N LEU A 2 9.28 -4.57 2.70
CA LEU A 2 8.20 -4.98 1.77
C LEU A 2 8.23 -6.45 1.31
N LYS A 3 9.41 -7.04 1.08
CA LYS A 3 9.56 -8.44 0.65
C LYS A 3 9.09 -9.50 1.66
N LEU A 4 8.83 -9.12 2.92
CA LEU A 4 8.56 -10.06 4.02
C LEU A 4 7.13 -9.98 4.56
N VAL A 5 6.33 -9.02 4.11
CA VAL A 5 4.97 -8.79 4.61
C VAL A 5 3.94 -9.30 3.61
N LYS A 6 2.82 -9.87 4.10
CA LYS A 6 1.73 -10.39 3.25
C LYS A 6 1.06 -9.29 2.41
N TYR A 7 0.89 -8.11 3.00
CA TYR A 7 0.30 -6.95 2.36
C TYR A 7 1.35 -5.85 2.22
N ALA A 8 2.08 -5.87 1.11
CA ALA A 8 3.12 -4.90 0.80
C ALA A 8 2.57 -3.80 -0.11
N PHE A 9 2.58 -2.55 0.37
CA PHE A 9 2.11 -1.38 -0.38
C PHE A 9 3.28 -0.48 -0.80
N ALA A 10 3.28 -0.05 -2.07
CA ALA A 10 4.13 1.04 -2.55
C ALA A 10 3.33 2.34 -2.65
N MET A 11 3.92 3.45 -2.23
CA MET A 11 3.35 4.79 -2.40
C MET A 11 3.36 5.20 -3.88
N GLY A 12 2.46 6.11 -4.27
CA GLY A 12 2.37 6.61 -5.64
C GLY A 12 3.66 7.25 -6.16
N ASN A 13 4.40 7.92 -5.28
CA ASN A 13 5.70 8.54 -5.58
C ASN A 13 6.92 7.63 -5.32
N ALA A 14 6.71 6.34 -5.01
CA ALA A 14 7.81 5.40 -4.84
C ALA A 14 8.53 5.13 -6.18
N ALA A 15 9.83 4.83 -6.10
CA ALA A 15 10.61 4.41 -7.26
C ALA A 15 10.06 3.11 -7.88
N ASP A 16 10.25 2.92 -9.18
CA ASP A 16 9.72 1.75 -9.90
C ASP A 16 10.24 0.42 -9.34
N SER A 17 11.47 0.40 -8.84
CA SER A 17 12.04 -0.77 -8.16
C SER A 17 11.31 -1.15 -6.88
N ILE A 18 10.68 -0.19 -6.20
CA ILE A 18 9.85 -0.40 -5.00
C ILE A 18 8.45 -0.84 -5.39
N LYS A 19 7.87 -0.24 -6.43
CA LYS A 19 6.57 -0.65 -6.98
C LYS A 19 6.61 -2.09 -7.49
N ALA A 20 7.70 -2.50 -8.12
CA ALA A 20 7.89 -3.86 -8.63
C ALA A 20 7.96 -4.95 -7.55
N ILE A 21 8.29 -4.59 -6.30
CA ILE A 21 8.36 -5.54 -5.17
C ILE A 21 7.11 -5.49 -4.27
N ALA A 22 6.25 -4.49 -4.42
CA ALA A 22 5.01 -4.37 -3.67
C ALA A 22 3.87 -5.10 -4.38
N GLY A 23 3.02 -5.79 -3.63
CA GLY A 23 1.84 -6.47 -4.19
C GLY A 23 0.67 -5.51 -4.43
N TYR A 24 0.71 -4.33 -3.82
CA TYR A 24 -0.35 -3.33 -3.85
C TYR A 24 0.26 -1.93 -3.96
N ALA A 25 -0.55 -0.98 -4.43
CA ALA A 25 -0.19 0.42 -4.50
C ALA A 25 -1.19 1.27 -3.70
N THR A 26 -0.74 2.42 -3.22
CA THR A 26 -1.57 3.46 -2.63
C THR A 26 -1.15 4.81 -3.17
N ASP A 27 -1.85 5.87 -2.76
CA ASP A 27 -1.55 7.24 -3.18
C ASP A 27 -0.16 7.69 -2.73
N ASP A 28 0.26 8.87 -3.19
CA ASP A 28 1.52 9.44 -2.76
C ASP A 28 1.44 10.02 -1.35
N ASN A 29 2.58 10.51 -0.87
CA ASN A 29 2.71 11.07 0.48
C ASN A 29 2.05 12.46 0.65
N ASN A 30 1.67 13.13 -0.43
CA ASN A 30 0.97 14.41 -0.41
C ASN A 30 -0.56 14.24 -0.51
N HIS A 31 -1.03 13.01 -0.73
CA HIS A 31 -2.44 12.62 -0.80
C HIS A 31 -2.76 11.49 0.20
N ASP A 32 -2.11 11.51 1.37
CA ASP A 32 -2.42 10.65 2.51
C ASP A 32 -2.32 9.13 2.26
N GLY A 33 -1.49 8.67 1.30
CA GLY A 33 -1.46 7.24 0.91
C GLY A 33 -1.28 6.26 2.07
N ALA A 34 -0.48 6.59 3.10
CA ALA A 34 -0.37 5.74 4.29
C ALA A 34 -1.67 5.67 5.10
N LEU A 35 -2.38 6.79 5.26
CA LEU A 35 -3.66 6.84 5.97
C LEU A 35 -4.75 6.12 5.16
N ASN A 36 -4.70 6.18 3.84
CA ASN A 36 -5.65 5.47 2.97
C ASN A 36 -5.51 3.95 3.13
N VAL A 37 -4.28 3.42 3.27
CA VAL A 37 -4.06 2.00 3.57
C VAL A 37 -4.60 1.62 4.96
N ILE A 38 -4.39 2.48 5.97
CA ILE A 38 -4.95 2.26 7.31
C ILE A 38 -6.48 2.23 7.24
N GLN A 39 -7.09 3.16 6.51
CA GLN A 39 -8.53 3.22 6.34
C GLN A 39 -9.08 1.95 5.65
N ALA A 40 -8.38 1.45 4.63
CA ALA A 40 -8.77 0.20 3.96
C ALA A 40 -8.77 -1.02 4.92
N VAL A 41 -7.87 -1.04 5.90
CA VAL A 41 -7.87 -2.05 6.98
C VAL A 41 -9.09 -1.87 7.90
N LEU A 42 -9.40 -0.63 8.30
CA LEU A 42 -10.52 -0.33 9.19
C LEU A 42 -11.88 -0.64 8.54
N ASP A 43 -12.04 -0.27 7.28
CA ASP A 43 -13.26 -0.47 6.50
C ASP A 43 -13.39 -1.89 5.95
N ASN A 44 -12.37 -2.73 6.16
CA ASN A 44 -12.29 -4.09 5.64
C ASN A 44 -12.58 -4.13 4.13
N THR A 45 -11.88 -3.29 3.37
CA THR A 45 -11.95 -3.22 1.89
C THR A 45 -10.79 -4.01 1.27
N PRO A 46 -10.85 -4.36 -0.05
CA PRO A 46 -9.73 -5.04 -0.69
C PRO A 46 -8.40 -4.32 -0.45
N PRO A 47 -7.31 -5.03 -0.11
CA PRO A 47 -7.15 -6.49 -0.10
C PRO A 47 -7.42 -7.18 1.26
N PHE A 48 -8.05 -6.51 2.22
CA PHE A 48 -8.26 -7.00 3.58
C PHE A 48 -9.58 -7.77 3.77
N ASN A 49 -10.48 -7.71 2.78
CA ASN A 49 -11.84 -8.28 2.82
C ASN A 49 -11.95 -9.77 2.43
N ALA A 50 -10.83 -10.51 2.51
CA ALA A 50 -10.73 -11.91 2.09
C ALA A 50 -10.96 -12.91 3.23
#